data_AF-Q9HTF6-F1
#
_entry.id   AF-Q9HTF6-F1
#
_cell.length_a   1.000
_cell.length_b   1.000
_cell.length_c   1.000
_cell.angle_alpha   90.00
_cell.angle_beta   90.00
_cell.angle_gamma   90.00
#
_symmetry.space_group_name_H-M   'P 1'
#
loop_
_entity.id
_entity.type
_entity.pdbx_description
1 polymer ?
#
loop_
_entity_poly.entity_id
_entity_poly.type
_entity_poly.pdbx_seq_one_letter_code
_entity_poly.pdbx_strand_id
1 'polypeptide(L)' 'MAAKPAEETRWCLWRQDDNGNAFVMRRDLTRDEACALVKDYQARGHRQLYWASPQARD' A
#
# COMPACT_ATOMS: atom_id res chain seq x y z
N MET A 1 -6.76 12.81 16.11
CA MET A 1 -5.54 13.44 15.55
C MET A 1 -5.02 12.53 14.44
N ALA A 2 -5.53 12.65 13.22
CA ALA A 2 -4.93 11.94 12.08
C ALA A 2 -3.59 12.61 11.79
N ALA A 3 -2.51 11.82 11.75
CA ALA A 3 -1.17 12.32 11.49
C ALA A 3 -1.20 13.17 10.21
N LYS A 4 -0.68 14.40 10.32
CA LYS A 4 -0.55 15.36 9.22
C LYS A 4 -0.01 14.62 7.99
N PRO A 5 -0.74 14.59 6.86
CA PRO A 5 -0.31 13.84 5.71
C PRO A 5 1.09 14.33 5.34
N ALA A 6 2.04 13.42 5.21
CA ALA A 6 3.29 13.72 4.51
C ALA A 6 2.87 14.09 3.08
N GLU A 7 2.65 15.38 2.85
CA GLU A 7 1.75 15.96 1.84
C GLU A 7 2.27 15.87 0.40
N GLU A 8 3.44 15.26 0.17
CA GLU A 8 4.07 15.29 -1.16
C GLU A 8 4.48 13.92 -1.70
N THR A 9 4.64 12.91 -0.83
CA THR A 9 4.98 11.57 -1.30
C THR A 9 3.70 10.79 -1.52
N ARG A 10 3.36 10.58 -2.79
CA ARG A 10 2.32 9.62 -3.16
C ARG A 10 2.77 8.22 -2.78
N TRP A 11 1.84 7.38 -2.36
CA TRP A 11 2.08 5.98 -2.01
C TRP A 11 1.32 5.07 -2.97
N CYS A 12 1.88 3.90 -3.19
CA CYS A 12 1.25 2.83 -3.94
C CYS A 12 1.09 1.61 -3.05
N LEU A 13 -0.07 0.95 -3.19
CA LEU A 13 -0.31 -0.35 -2.60
C LEU A 13 0.21 -1.42 -3.54
N TRP A 14 1.16 -2.20 -3.06
CA TRP A 14 1.68 -3.37 -3.74
C TRP A 14 1.06 -4.63 -3.14
N ARG A 15 0.73 -5.58 -4.00
CA ARG A 15 0.32 -6.93 -3.63
C ARG A 15 1.21 -7.92 -4.34
N GLN A 16 1.79 -8.84 -3.61
CA GLN A 16 2.44 -10.04 -4.13
C GLN A 16 1.52 -11.24 -3.93
N ASP A 17 1.31 -11.96 -5.02
CA ASP A 17 0.58 -13.22 -5.02
C ASP A 17 1.45 -14.37 -4.47
N ASP A 18 0.86 -15.52 -4.12
CA ASP A 18 1.58 -16.75 -3.73
C ASP A 18 2.57 -17.22 -4.81
N ASN A 19 2.28 -16.90 -6.08
CA ASN A 19 3.20 -17.14 -7.20
C ASN A 19 4.41 -16.17 -7.25
N GLY A 20 4.59 -15.32 -6.24
CA GLY A 20 5.68 -14.33 -6.16
C GLY A 20 5.49 -13.10 -7.04
N ASN A 21 4.38 -13.01 -7.79
CA ASN A 21 4.12 -11.89 -8.69
C ASN A 21 3.64 -10.65 -7.92
N ALA A 22 4.43 -9.58 -7.95
CA ALA A 22 4.10 -8.29 -7.34
C ALA A 22 3.43 -7.35 -8.34
N PHE A 23 2.27 -6.81 -7.98
CA PHE A 23 1.52 -5.85 -8.77
C PHE A 23 1.09 -4.66 -7.93
N VAL A 24 1.07 -3.49 -8.54
CA VAL A 24 0.49 -2.29 -7.93
C VAL A 24 -1.03 -2.38 -8.04
N MET A 25 -1.71 -2.47 -6.90
CA MET A 25 -3.17 -2.48 -6.86
C MET A 25 -3.77 -1.08 -6.93
N ARG A 26 -3.11 -0.12 -6.28
CA ARG A 26 -3.57 1.27 -6.16
C ARG A 26 -2.35 2.19 -6.15
N ARG A 27 -2.49 3.35 -6.78
CA ARG A 27 -1.48 4.42 -6.87
C ARG A 27 -2.10 5.71 -6.35
N ASP A 28 -1.26 6.75 -6.20
CA ASP A 28 -1.68 8.08 -5.76
C ASP A 28 -2.32 8.11 -4.36
N LEU A 29 -2.08 7.10 -3.55
CA LEU A 29 -2.63 7.01 -2.19
C LEU A 29 -1.84 7.89 -1.24
N THR A 30 -2.50 8.33 -0.17
CA THR A 30 -1.76 8.82 1.00
C THR A 30 -1.11 7.65 1.76
N ARG A 31 -0.07 7.95 2.54
CA ARG A 31 0.59 6.96 3.41
C ARG A 31 -0.41 6.26 4.34
N ASP A 32 -1.35 7.02 4.89
CA ASP A 32 -2.36 6.52 5.81
C ASP A 32 -3.33 5.57 5.10
N GLU A 33 -3.88 5.98 3.95
CA GLU A 33 -4.74 5.12 3.13
C GLU A 33 -4.04 3.85 2.67
N ALA A 34 -2.79 3.96 2.19
CA ALA A 34 -2.01 2.80 1.78
C ALA A 34 -1.79 1.83 2.95
N CYS A 35 -1.46 2.35 4.13
CA CYS A 35 -1.27 1.52 5.33
C CYS A 35 -2.59 0.89 5.82
N ALA A 36 -3.69 1.64 5.80
CA ALA A 36 -5.02 1.15 6.15
C ALA A 36 -5.45 0.01 5.23
N LEU A 37 -5.23 0.16 3.91
CA LEU A 37 -5.49 -0.89 2.92
C LEU A 37 -4.61 -2.12 3.16
N VAL A 38 -3.30 -1.95 3.35
CA VAL A 38 -2.39 -3.06 3.69
C VAL A 38 -2.90 -3.84 4.91
N LYS A 39 -3.38 -3.15 5.94
CA LYS A 39 -3.92 -3.79 7.15
C LYS A 39 -5.24 -4.51 6.89
N ASP A 40 -6.17 -3.90 6.15
CA ASP A 40 -7.43 -4.52 5.75
C ASP A 40 -7.19 -5.80 4.93
N TYR A 41 -6.29 -5.72 3.95
CA TYR A 41 -5.99 -6.85 3.08
C TYR A 41 -5.26 -7.99 3.80
N GLN A 42 -4.33 -7.68 4.70
CA GLN A 42 -3.68 -8.70 5.54
C GLN A 42 -4.66 -9.33 6.53
N ALA A 43 -5.63 -8.57 7.04
CA ALA A 43 -6.65 -9.08 7.97
C ALA A 43 -7.58 -10.12 7.33
N ARG A 44 -7.68 -10.18 5.99
CA ARG A 44 -8.47 -11.19 5.27
C ARG A 44 -7.85 -12.60 5.33
N GLY A 45 -6.64 -12.77 5.88
CA GLY A 45 -6.05 -14.08 6.13
C GLY A 45 -5.59 -14.84 4.88
N HIS A 46 -5.35 -14.14 3.77
CA HIS A 46 -4.81 -14.77 2.56
C HIS A 46 -3.27 -14.85 2.60
N ARG A 47 -2.70 -15.84 1.90
CA ARG A 47 -1.25 -16.01 1.70
C ARG A 47 -0.64 -14.98 0.73
N GLN A 48 -1.22 -13.78 0.68
CA GLN A 48 -0.80 -12.69 -0.18
C GLN A 48 -0.09 -11.65 0.67
N LEU A 49 1.06 -11.18 0.18
CA LEU A 49 1.82 -10.15 0.85
C LEU A 49 1.38 -8.79 0.34
N TYR A 50 0.97 -7.90 1.24
CA TYR A 50 0.59 -6.52 0.91
C TYR A 50 1.54 -5.56 1.61
N TRP A 51 2.07 -4.59 0.88
CA TRP A 51 2.87 -3.52 1.46
C TRP A 51 2.62 -2.19 0.75
N ALA A 52 2.82 -1.12 1.50
CA ALA A 52 2.76 0.24 0.98
C ALA A 52 4.19 0.64 0.59
N SER A 53 4.35 1.22 -0.60
CA SER A 53 5.64 1.74 -1.07
C SER A 53 5.49 3.19 -1.51
N PRO A 54 6.44 4.09 -1.19
CA PRO A 54 6.43 5.44 -1.73
C PRO A 54 6.57 5.38 -3.27
N GLN A 55 5.71 6.12 -3.95
CA GLN A 55 5.87 6.41 -5.37
C GLN A 55 7.01 7.42 -5.47
N ALA A 56 8.18 6.97 -5.91
CA ALA A 56 9.20 7.89 -6.37
C ALA A 56 8.57 8.76 -7.45
N ARG A 57 8.63 10.08 -7.26
CA ARG A 57 8.24 11.04 -8.28
C ARG A 57 9.38 10.99 -9.30
N ASP A 58 9.17 10.29 -10.41
CA ASP A 58 9.99 10.45 -11.62
C ASP A 58 9.90 11.92 -12.09
#